data_AF-A0A914U7Z8-F1
#
_entry.id   AF-A0A914U7Z8-F1
#
_cell.length_a   1.000
_cell.length_b   1.000
_cell.length_c   1.000
_cell.angle_alpha   90.00
_cell.angle_beta   90.00
_cell.angle_gamma   90.00
#
_symmetry.space_group_name_H-M   'P 1'
#
loop_
_entity.id
_entity.type
_entity.pdbx_description
1 polymer ?
#
loop_
_entity_poly.entity_id
_entity_poly.type
_entity_poly.pdbx_seq_one_letter_code
_entity_poly.pdbx_strand_id
1 'polypeptide(L)'
;MQRSVDYDIQYTDTINNVTQYIDTINNSYTINDNDINIEDDILFDYCKLYDLDPWDSSILKHLNPSQNLMKNCKPKVPKITKLENGFIFIFPQPNTSILCQWRCLFPKSDDSIKYGNWTIAENGTSKPECDIIEIECRKKEESGTFKNFYKYLHHQIYREDPPSAEMPSTQNFVKPDVFVIVIDSISQSQLIRSMPKTVHMLREYYESIPFRHLNKIGINSRPNGFAMLLGKTINSISKSPMSRGHEADYKNYHEYCSKYLDGEQFIGFRYQDDGYITMMSEDWAKGLFNWQNCIGFKKKLTDHYMRPFQLQYEASSGIRDKDIRRGYEKVFPTV
;
A
#
# COMPACT_ATOMS: atom_id res chain seq x y z
N MET A 1 -7.49 -17.37 22.56
CA MET A 1 -8.12 -18.57 21.98
C MET A 1 -7.96 -18.48 20.46
N GLN A 2 -6.92 -19.10 19.92
CA GLN A 2 -6.52 -18.96 18.52
C GLN A 2 -6.91 -20.27 17.83
N ARG A 3 -7.96 -20.26 17.02
CA ARG A 3 -8.31 -21.41 16.16
C ARG A 3 -7.48 -21.31 14.89
N SER A 4 -6.58 -22.28 14.70
CA SER A 4 -6.01 -22.60 13.40
C SER A 4 -7.14 -23.07 12.49
N VAL A 5 -7.30 -22.44 11.33
CA VAL A 5 -8.11 -22.99 10.24
C VAL A 5 -7.15 -23.28 9.11
N ASP A 6 -6.79 -24.55 8.98
CA ASP A 6 -6.10 -25.08 7.80
C ASP A 6 -7.09 -25.07 6.63
N TYR A 7 -6.79 -24.29 5.59
CA TYR A 7 -7.44 -24.41 4.29
C TYR A 7 -6.48 -25.06 3.31
N ASP A 8 -6.43 -26.39 3.35
CA ASP A 8 -5.95 -27.21 2.24
C ASP A 8 -7.06 -27.29 1.19
N ILE A 9 -7.14 -26.28 0.31
CA ILE A 9 -8.02 -26.33 -0.87
C ILE A 9 -7.18 -26.85 -2.02
N GLN A 10 -7.49 -28.07 -2.47
CA GLN A 10 -6.82 -28.71 -3.58
C GLN A 10 -6.96 -27.88 -4.87
N TYR A 11 -5.83 -27.65 -5.53
CA TYR A 11 -5.63 -26.79 -6.70
C TYR A 11 -6.46 -27.20 -7.93
N THR A 12 -6.94 -28.43 -7.99
CA THR A 12 -7.71 -29.00 -9.12
C THR A 12 -9.19 -28.63 -9.08
N ASP A 13 -9.78 -28.49 -7.89
CA ASP A 13 -11.20 -28.10 -7.76
C ASP A 13 -11.43 -26.62 -8.09
N THR A 14 -10.37 -25.81 -8.05
CA THR A 14 -10.42 -24.38 -8.35
C THR A 14 -10.55 -24.09 -9.84
N ILE A 15 -10.02 -24.95 -10.72
CA ILE A 15 -10.07 -24.72 -12.18
C ILE A 15 -11.50 -24.95 -12.71
N ASN A 16 -12.17 -26.01 -12.27
CA ASN A 16 -13.54 -26.31 -12.68
C ASN A 16 -14.54 -25.24 -12.21
N ASN A 17 -14.33 -24.69 -11.00
CA ASN A 17 -15.13 -23.57 -10.48
C ASN A 17 -14.87 -22.25 -11.21
N VAL A 18 -13.65 -22.01 -11.69
CA VAL A 18 -13.33 -20.83 -12.52
C VAL A 18 -14.01 -20.93 -13.89
N THR A 19 -14.04 -22.11 -14.52
CA THR A 19 -14.74 -22.32 -15.80
C THR A 19 -16.25 -22.11 -15.66
N GLN A 20 -16.88 -22.67 -14.60
CA GLN A 20 -18.29 -22.41 -14.29
C GLN A 20 -18.57 -20.93 -14.00
N TYR A 21 -17.64 -20.22 -13.37
CA TYR A 21 -17.74 -18.79 -13.10
C TYR A 21 -17.68 -17.94 -14.39
N ILE A 22 -16.84 -18.33 -15.37
CA ILE A 22 -16.79 -17.70 -16.70
C ILE A 22 -18.13 -17.84 -17.42
N ASP A 23 -18.75 -19.03 -17.38
CA ASP A 23 -20.06 -19.26 -18.02
C ASP A 23 -21.20 -18.47 -17.35
N THR A 24 -21.11 -18.24 -16.04
CA THR A 24 -22.11 -17.46 -15.29
C THR A 24 -21.97 -15.96 -15.57
N ILE A 25 -20.75 -15.47 -15.82
CA ILE A 25 -20.52 -14.09 -16.31
C ILE A 25 -21.10 -13.94 -17.72
N ASN A 26 -20.86 -14.88 -18.63
CA ASN A 26 -21.36 -14.78 -20.00
C ASN A 26 -22.90 -14.77 -20.09
N ASN A 27 -23.60 -15.51 -19.21
CA ASN A 27 -25.07 -15.58 -19.20
C ASN A 27 -25.77 -14.41 -18.50
N SER A 28 -25.03 -13.54 -17.79
CA SER A 28 -25.61 -12.36 -17.12
C SER A 28 -25.39 -11.03 -17.86
N TYR A 29 -24.70 -11.05 -19.02
CA TYR A 29 -24.39 -9.87 -19.82
C TYR A 29 -24.69 -10.04 -21.32
N THR A 30 -25.78 -10.72 -21.69
CA THR A 30 -26.34 -10.60 -23.04
C THR A 30 -27.26 -9.38 -23.12
N ILE A 31 -26.67 -8.21 -23.39
CA ILE A 31 -27.44 -7.10 -23.97
C ILE A 31 -27.55 -7.41 -25.46
N ASN A 32 -28.78 -7.61 -25.95
CA ASN A 32 -29.07 -7.74 -27.37
C ASN A 32 -28.67 -6.44 -28.09
N ASP A 33 -27.51 -6.45 -28.75
CA ASP A 33 -27.01 -5.38 -29.62
C ASP A 33 -27.69 -5.49 -31.01
N ASN A 34 -29.03 -5.60 -31.03
CA ASN A 34 -29.80 -5.56 -32.27
C ASN A 34 -30.45 -4.18 -32.44
N ASP A 35 -30.05 -3.53 -33.52
CA ASP A 35 -30.67 -2.39 -34.20
C ASP A 35 -30.49 -1.00 -33.57
N ILE A 36 -29.34 -0.37 -33.87
CA ILE A 36 -29.28 1.09 -34.02
C ILE A 36 -28.58 1.38 -35.36
N ASN A 37 -29.37 1.67 -36.40
CA ASN A 37 -28.90 2.40 -37.57
C ASN A 37 -28.57 3.82 -37.11
N ILE A 38 -27.29 4.09 -36.84
CA ILE A 38 -26.82 5.42 -36.46
C ILE A 38 -26.73 6.25 -37.75
N GLU A 39 -27.71 7.13 -37.97
CA GLU A 39 -27.53 8.25 -38.89
C GLU A 39 -26.30 9.05 -38.46
N ASP A 40 -25.49 9.50 -39.42
CA ASP A 40 -24.21 10.20 -39.20
C ASP A 40 -24.33 11.46 -38.32
N ASP A 41 -25.55 11.96 -38.06
CA ASP A 41 -25.84 13.14 -37.24
C ASP A 41 -25.77 12.92 -35.71
N ILE A 42 -25.68 11.67 -35.22
CA ILE A 42 -25.76 11.37 -33.77
C ILE A 42 -24.37 11.11 -33.13
N LEU A 43 -23.29 11.19 -33.90
CA LEU A 43 -21.95 10.73 -33.46
C LEU A 43 -21.40 11.49 -32.22
N PHE A 44 -21.86 12.72 -31.98
CA PHE A 44 -21.44 13.54 -30.83
C PHE A 44 -22.55 13.78 -29.79
N ASP A 45 -23.75 13.24 -30.00
CA ASP A 45 -24.91 13.51 -29.16
C ASP A 45 -25.01 12.59 -27.93
N TYR A 46 -24.25 11.49 -27.90
CA TYR A 46 -24.16 10.60 -26.75
C TYR A 46 -22.75 10.05 -26.53
N CYS A 47 -22.39 9.86 -25.27
CA CYS A 47 -21.15 9.20 -24.89
C CYS A 47 -21.43 7.71 -24.64
N LYS A 48 -21.05 6.84 -25.58
CA LYS A 48 -21.12 5.37 -25.38
C LYS A 48 -19.94 4.94 -24.52
N LEU A 49 -20.22 4.51 -23.29
CA LEU A 49 -19.26 3.85 -22.42
C LEU A 49 -19.29 2.35 -22.72
N TYR A 50 -18.16 1.81 -23.17
CA TYR A 50 -18.04 0.41 -23.55
C TYR A 50 -17.55 -0.43 -22.36
N ASP A 51 -18.30 -1.48 -22.03
CA ASP A 51 -17.82 -2.55 -21.17
C ASP A 51 -16.84 -3.42 -21.98
N LEU A 52 -15.54 -3.30 -21.68
CA LEU A 52 -14.50 -4.09 -22.33
C LEU A 52 -14.43 -5.49 -21.71
N ASP A 53 -14.41 -6.53 -22.54
CA ASP A 53 -14.19 -7.90 -22.08
C ASP A 53 -12.79 -8.06 -21.46
N PRO A 54 -12.68 -8.35 -20.15
CA PRO A 54 -11.39 -8.60 -19.53
C PRO A 54 -10.67 -9.83 -20.10
N TRP A 55 -11.36 -10.73 -20.81
CA TRP A 55 -10.82 -11.99 -21.32
C TRP A 55 -10.69 -12.04 -22.84
N ASP A 56 -10.68 -10.87 -23.49
CA ASP A 56 -10.54 -10.78 -24.94
C ASP A 56 -9.38 -11.66 -25.46
N SER A 57 -9.64 -12.36 -26.55
CA SER A 57 -8.71 -13.33 -27.15
C SER A 57 -7.32 -12.76 -27.44
N SER A 58 -7.22 -11.45 -27.75
CA SER A 58 -5.95 -10.77 -27.99
C SER A 58 -5.06 -10.71 -26.75
N ILE A 59 -5.64 -10.77 -25.54
CA ILE A 59 -4.95 -10.70 -24.25
C ILE A 59 -4.51 -12.07 -23.76
N LEU A 60 -5.22 -13.15 -24.10
CA LEU A 60 -4.99 -14.50 -23.56
C LEU A 60 -3.53 -14.98 -23.73
N LYS A 61 -2.89 -14.61 -24.85
CA LYS A 61 -1.48 -14.95 -25.14
C LYS A 61 -0.47 -14.34 -24.15
N HIS A 62 -0.87 -13.32 -23.39
CA HIS A 62 -0.05 -12.64 -22.39
C HIS A 62 -0.26 -13.19 -20.97
N LEU A 63 -1.22 -14.10 -20.78
CA LEU A 63 -1.55 -14.66 -19.47
C LEU A 63 -0.83 -15.99 -19.26
N ASN A 64 -0.27 -16.16 -18.05
CA ASN A 64 0.34 -17.42 -17.64
C ASN A 64 -0.14 -17.83 -16.24
N PRO A 65 -1.39 -18.34 -16.12
CA PRO A 65 -2.01 -18.62 -14.82
C PRO A 65 -1.33 -19.75 -14.04
N SER A 66 -0.52 -20.59 -14.69
CA SER A 66 0.22 -21.68 -14.04
C SER A 66 1.56 -21.23 -13.44
N GLN A 67 1.99 -19.99 -13.71
CA GLN A 67 3.28 -19.49 -13.21
C GLN A 67 3.22 -19.14 -11.72
N ASN A 68 3.94 -19.91 -10.91
CA ASN A 68 4.16 -19.60 -9.51
C ASN A 68 5.56 -19.01 -9.29
N LEU A 69 5.66 -17.68 -9.26
CA LEU A 69 6.93 -16.97 -9.01
C LEU A 69 7.50 -17.21 -7.61
N MET A 70 6.68 -17.65 -6.66
CA MET A 70 7.07 -17.89 -5.27
C MET A 70 7.54 -19.32 -5.00
N LYS A 71 7.39 -20.26 -5.94
CA LYS A 71 7.68 -21.69 -5.74
C LYS A 71 9.08 -21.97 -5.19
N ASN A 72 10.07 -21.16 -5.58
CA ASN A 72 11.47 -21.32 -5.17
C ASN A 72 11.97 -20.20 -4.25
N CYS A 73 11.07 -19.36 -3.73
CA CYS A 73 11.44 -18.26 -2.84
C CYS A 73 11.69 -18.81 -1.42
N LYS A 74 12.96 -18.87 -1.00
CA LYS A 74 13.34 -19.24 0.36
C LYS A 74 13.94 -18.02 1.09
N PRO A 75 13.46 -17.68 2.29
CA PRO A 75 14.05 -16.62 3.10
C PRO A 75 15.53 -16.90 3.37
N LYS A 76 16.41 -15.94 3.05
CA LYS A 76 17.86 -16.08 3.27
C LYS A 76 18.30 -15.73 4.68
N VAL A 77 17.51 -14.94 5.41
CA VAL A 77 17.86 -14.42 6.73
C VAL A 77 16.98 -15.10 7.78
N PRO A 78 17.55 -15.87 8.72
CA PRO A 78 16.79 -16.45 9.81
C PRO A 78 16.30 -15.35 10.76
N LYS A 79 15.01 -15.35 11.08
CA LYS A 79 14.43 -14.40 12.04
C LYS A 79 14.71 -14.89 13.46
N ILE A 80 15.66 -14.24 14.14
CA ILE A 80 16.05 -14.58 15.52
C ILE A 80 15.47 -13.63 16.57
N THR A 81 14.66 -12.65 16.16
CA THR A 81 13.94 -11.77 17.09
C THR A 81 12.47 -11.71 16.74
N LYS A 82 11.63 -11.50 17.76
CA LYS A 82 10.18 -11.34 17.64
C LYS A 82 9.74 -10.19 18.54
N LEU A 83 8.79 -9.40 18.09
CA LEU A 83 8.06 -8.47 18.93
C LEU A 83 6.70 -9.10 19.25
N GLU A 84 6.37 -9.25 20.53
CA GLU A 84 5.13 -9.89 20.97
C GLU A 84 4.57 -9.12 22.17
N ASN A 85 3.35 -8.61 22.04
CA ASN A 85 2.70 -7.75 23.04
C ASN A 85 3.56 -6.55 23.48
N GLY A 86 4.33 -6.00 22.54
CA GLY A 86 5.28 -4.90 22.77
C GLY A 86 6.61 -5.30 23.39
N PHE A 87 6.82 -6.58 23.75
CA PHE A 87 8.09 -7.06 24.29
C PHE A 87 8.98 -7.66 23.21
N ILE A 88 10.28 -7.37 23.28
CA ILE A 88 11.30 -7.94 22.41
C ILE A 88 11.72 -9.31 22.94
N PHE A 89 11.56 -10.34 22.13
CA PHE A 89 12.09 -11.67 22.35
C PHE A 89 13.22 -11.98 21.38
N ILE A 90 14.26 -12.63 21.89
CA ILE A 90 15.49 -13.01 21.18
C ILE A 90 15.66 -14.52 21.30
N PHE A 91 15.80 -15.17 20.15
CA PHE A 91 15.94 -16.62 20.01
C PHE A 91 17.31 -16.93 19.37
N PRO A 92 18.40 -16.90 20.15
CA PRO A 92 19.73 -17.24 19.65
C PRO A 92 19.79 -18.71 19.22
N GLN A 93 20.70 -19.01 18.28
CA GLN A 93 21.04 -20.40 17.98
C GLN A 93 21.80 -21.03 19.17
N PRO A 94 21.72 -22.35 19.38
CA PRO A 94 22.47 -23.03 20.43
C PRO A 94 23.97 -22.69 20.37
N ASN A 95 24.61 -22.54 21.52
CA ASN A 95 26.05 -22.25 21.66
C ASN A 95 26.51 -20.93 21.02
N THR A 96 25.62 -19.95 20.82
CA THR A 96 26.00 -18.62 20.34
C THR A 96 25.88 -17.55 21.42
N SER A 97 26.98 -16.85 21.71
CA SER A 97 26.96 -15.64 22.52
C SER A 97 26.63 -14.45 21.63
N ILE A 98 25.45 -13.88 21.83
CA ILE A 98 24.98 -12.71 21.09
C ILE A 98 24.68 -11.55 22.03
N LEU A 99 24.96 -10.33 21.57
CA LEU A 99 24.58 -9.09 22.22
C LEU A 99 23.69 -8.32 21.25
N CYS A 100 22.46 -8.03 21.66
CA CYS A 100 21.52 -7.27 20.86
C CYS A 100 21.29 -5.89 21.48
N GLN A 101 21.09 -4.90 20.62
CA GLN A 101 20.67 -3.56 20.98
C GLN A 101 19.49 -3.15 20.09
N TRP A 102 18.64 -2.28 20.59
CA TRP A 102 17.48 -1.76 19.87
C TRP A 102 17.36 -0.25 20.02
N ARG A 103 16.63 0.37 19.09
CA ARG A 103 16.24 1.78 19.17
C ARG A 103 14.91 2.03 18.48
N CYS A 104 14.22 3.09 18.90
CA CYS A 104 13.04 3.60 18.22
C CYS A 104 13.40 4.45 16.99
N LEU A 105 12.59 4.35 15.94
CA LEU A 105 12.65 5.21 14.77
C LEU A 105 11.39 6.06 14.69
N PHE A 106 11.56 7.38 14.74
CA PHE A 106 10.44 8.32 14.70
C PHE A 106 10.40 9.07 13.36
N PRO A 107 9.21 9.41 12.85
CA PRO A 107 9.08 10.25 11.67
C PRO A 107 9.61 11.66 11.97
N LYS A 108 10.46 12.18 11.08
CA LYS A 108 10.92 13.59 11.12
C LYS A 108 10.36 14.41 9.95
N SER A 109 10.21 13.75 8.80
CA SER A 109 9.59 14.23 7.56
C SER A 109 9.41 13.03 6.62
N ASP A 110 8.80 13.23 5.46
CA ASP A 110 8.64 12.18 4.44
C ASP A 110 9.97 11.65 3.88
N ASP A 111 11.06 12.38 4.05
CA ASP A 111 12.39 12.02 3.56
C ASP A 111 13.41 11.72 4.67
N SER A 112 13.04 11.83 5.96
CA SER A 112 14.00 11.67 7.05
C SER A 112 13.46 11.04 8.31
N ILE A 113 14.35 10.34 9.03
CA ILE A 113 14.08 9.64 10.28
C ILE A 113 14.75 10.40 11.44
N LYS A 114 14.04 10.51 12.57
CA LYS A 114 14.64 10.84 13.87
C LYS A 114 14.94 9.54 14.62
N TYR A 115 16.23 9.25 14.77
CA TYR A 115 16.71 8.06 15.48
C TYR A 115 16.69 8.27 17.00
N GLY A 116 16.16 7.29 17.73
CA GLY A 116 16.34 7.17 19.17
C GLY A 116 17.74 6.65 19.54
N ASN A 117 18.05 6.68 20.83
CA ASN A 117 19.28 6.13 21.37
C ASN A 117 19.26 4.60 21.33
N TRP A 118 20.44 4.00 21.17
CA TRP A 118 20.60 2.56 21.29
C TRP A 118 20.53 2.13 22.75
N THR A 119 19.73 1.11 23.02
CA THR A 119 19.56 0.48 24.33
C THR A 119 19.82 -1.01 24.20
N ILE A 120 20.42 -1.64 25.21
CA ILE A 120 20.63 -3.09 25.21
C ILE A 120 19.27 -3.81 25.22
N ALA A 121 19.14 -4.83 24.38
CA ALA A 121 17.94 -5.65 24.30
C ALA A 121 18.00 -6.77 25.34
N GLU A 122 17.16 -6.65 26.35
CA GLU A 122 16.93 -7.67 27.37
C GLU A 122 15.78 -8.59 26.94
N ASN A 123 16.08 -9.87 26.76
CA ASN A 123 15.15 -10.85 26.22
C ASN A 123 13.89 -11.00 27.12
N GLY A 124 12.72 -10.68 26.57
CA GLY A 124 11.43 -10.75 27.27
C GLY A 124 11.14 -9.55 28.19
N THR A 125 12.09 -8.63 28.38
CA THR A 125 11.93 -7.47 29.29
C THR A 125 11.90 -6.14 28.53
N SER A 126 12.68 -6.01 27.45
CA SER A 126 12.69 -4.78 26.66
C SER A 126 11.35 -4.51 25.99
N LYS A 127 10.73 -3.37 26.33
CA LYS A 127 9.41 -2.94 25.83
C LYS A 127 9.52 -1.57 25.15
N PRO A 128 9.72 -1.52 23.83
CA PRO A 128 9.81 -0.26 23.08
C PRO A 128 8.50 0.54 23.07
N GLU A 129 8.63 1.84 23.26
CA GLU A 129 7.52 2.81 23.28
C GLU A 129 7.46 3.61 21.96
N CYS A 130 7.31 2.88 20.86
CA CYS A 130 7.25 3.45 19.52
C CYS A 130 6.71 2.44 18.51
N ASP A 131 6.23 2.96 17.37
CA ASP A 131 5.71 2.12 16.29
C ASP A 131 6.81 1.33 15.60
N ILE A 132 7.97 1.94 15.32
CA ILE A 132 9.02 1.32 14.50
C ILE A 132 10.28 1.09 15.35
N ILE A 133 10.72 -0.17 15.41
CA ILE A 133 11.83 -0.63 16.24
C ILE A 133 12.92 -1.22 15.35
N GLU A 134 14.12 -0.67 15.45
CA GLU A 134 15.30 -1.27 14.83
C GLU A 134 16.08 -2.08 15.86
N ILE A 135 16.40 -3.33 15.51
CA ILE A 135 17.25 -4.21 16.32
C ILE A 135 18.50 -4.57 15.54
N GLU A 136 19.64 -4.49 16.20
CA GLU A 136 20.93 -4.98 15.71
C GLU A 136 21.51 -5.97 16.73
N CYS A 137 21.98 -7.13 16.24
CA CYS A 137 22.68 -8.10 17.08
C CYS A 137 24.08 -8.37 16.56
N ARG A 138 25.00 -8.50 17.52
CA ARG A 138 26.39 -8.87 17.34
C ARG A 138 26.62 -10.27 17.89
N LYS A 139 27.42 -11.07 17.18
CA LYS A 139 27.87 -12.39 17.63
C LYS A 139 29.32 -12.28 18.08
N LYS A 140 29.66 -12.96 19.18
CA LYS A 140 31.06 -13.13 19.60
C LYS A 140 31.75 -14.12 18.67
N GLU A 141 32.83 -13.68 18.04
CA GLU A 141 33.72 -14.53 17.22
C GLU A 141 34.76 -15.23 18.10
N GLU A 142 35.46 -16.22 17.54
CA GLU A 142 36.52 -16.98 18.23
C GLU A 142 37.67 -16.07 18.70
N SER A 143 37.95 -15.00 17.96
CA SER A 143 38.90 -13.93 18.32
C SER A 143 38.49 -13.14 19.57
N GLY A 144 37.28 -13.35 20.10
CA GLY A 144 36.69 -12.60 21.20
C GLY A 144 36.01 -11.29 20.78
N THR A 145 36.12 -10.87 19.52
CA THR A 145 35.48 -9.65 19.01
C THR A 145 34.00 -9.87 18.69
N PHE A 146 33.21 -8.81 18.82
CA PHE A 146 31.78 -8.83 18.46
C PHE A 146 31.57 -8.25 17.06
N LYS A 147 30.92 -9.01 16.17
CA LYS A 147 30.61 -8.59 14.80
C LYS A 147 29.11 -8.57 14.54
N ASN A 148 28.63 -7.51 13.90
CA ASN A 148 27.24 -7.40 13.45
C ASN A 148 26.92 -8.54 12.48
N PHE A 149 25.84 -9.28 12.73
CA PHE A 149 25.40 -10.38 11.85
C PHE A 149 23.89 -10.36 11.60
N TYR A 150 23.13 -9.62 12.39
CA TYR A 150 21.68 -9.55 12.31
C TYR A 150 21.21 -8.11 12.50
N LYS A 151 20.29 -7.71 11.63
CA LYS A 151 19.62 -6.43 11.65
C LYS A 151 18.19 -6.65 11.19
N TYR A 152 17.22 -6.11 11.94
CA TYR A 152 15.81 -6.33 11.65
C TYR A 152 14.96 -5.17 12.13
N LEU A 153 13.89 -4.90 11.39
CA LEU A 153 12.89 -3.90 11.74
C LEU A 153 11.62 -4.61 12.21
N HIS A 154 11.20 -4.31 13.43
CA HIS A 154 9.86 -4.64 13.90
C HIS A 154 8.97 -3.41 13.81
N HIS A 155 7.67 -3.65 13.74
CA HIS A 155 6.67 -2.61 13.86
C HIS A 155 5.56 -3.06 14.81
N GLN A 156 4.90 -2.09 15.43
CA GLN A 156 3.69 -2.23 16.22
C GLN A 156 2.87 -0.95 16.08
N ILE A 157 1.67 -0.98 16.64
CA ILE A 157 0.84 0.21 16.85
C ILE A 157 0.99 0.58 18.32
N TYR A 158 1.95 1.44 18.64
CA TYR A 158 2.20 1.89 19.99
C TYR A 158 1.27 3.06 20.32
N ARG A 159 0.44 2.88 21.33
CA ARG A 159 -0.38 3.95 21.91
C ARG A 159 0.07 4.16 23.33
N GLU A 160 0.35 5.41 23.67
CA GLU A 160 0.35 5.81 25.07
C GLU A 160 -1.10 5.64 25.57
N ASP A 161 -1.27 5.02 26.75
CA ASP A 161 -2.59 4.94 27.37
C ASP A 161 -3.12 6.38 27.47
N PRO A 162 -4.27 6.71 26.87
CA PRO A 162 -4.78 8.08 26.95
C PRO A 162 -4.99 8.40 28.43
N PRO A 163 -4.59 9.60 28.90
CA PRO A 163 -4.91 10.04 30.26
C PRO A 163 -6.42 10.22 30.36
N SER A 164 -7.13 9.15 30.74
CA SER A 164 -8.59 9.05 30.93
C SER A 164 -9.38 10.16 30.23
N ALA A 165 -9.20 10.29 28.91
CA ALA A 165 -9.91 11.29 28.16
C ALA A 165 -11.29 10.70 27.94
N GLU A 166 -12.25 11.16 28.75
CA GLU A 166 -13.67 10.92 28.50
C GLU A 166 -13.93 11.35 27.05
N MET A 167 -14.08 10.36 26.16
CA MET A 167 -14.57 10.65 24.81
C MET A 167 -15.91 11.34 24.99
N PRO A 168 -16.11 12.55 24.45
CA PRO A 168 -17.42 13.21 24.52
C PRO A 168 -18.45 12.25 23.95
N SER A 169 -19.30 11.69 24.81
CA SER A 169 -20.39 10.79 24.42
C SER A 169 -21.53 11.62 23.85
N THR A 170 -21.26 12.31 22.75
CA THR A 170 -22.24 13.17 22.09
C THR A 170 -22.29 12.81 20.62
N GLN A 171 -22.83 11.62 20.35
CA GLN A 171 -23.74 11.33 19.24
C GLN A 171 -24.07 9.82 19.26
N ASN A 172 -25.35 9.47 19.10
CA ASN A 172 -25.85 8.09 18.93
C ASN A 172 -25.38 7.44 17.61
N PHE A 173 -24.30 7.94 17.00
CA PHE A 173 -23.78 7.47 15.72
C PHE A 173 -22.52 6.64 15.96
N VAL A 174 -22.60 5.35 15.64
CA VAL A 174 -21.43 4.47 15.64
C VAL A 174 -20.55 4.87 14.45
N LYS A 175 -19.36 5.39 14.74
CA LYS A 175 -18.36 5.73 13.72
C LYS A 175 -17.76 4.44 13.15
N PRO A 176 -17.91 4.13 11.85
CA PRO A 176 -17.33 2.93 11.26
C PRO A 176 -15.83 3.12 11.06
N ASP A 177 -15.06 2.03 11.21
CA ASP A 177 -13.66 2.01 10.77
C ASP A 177 -13.58 2.19 9.25
N VAL A 178 -12.61 2.98 8.79
CA VAL A 178 -12.43 3.29 7.36
C VAL A 178 -11.08 2.78 6.88
N PHE A 179 -11.11 1.95 5.84
CA PHE A 179 -9.92 1.42 5.17
C PHE A 179 -9.85 1.95 3.74
N VAL A 180 -8.75 2.62 3.42
CA VAL A 180 -8.45 3.06 2.05
C VAL A 180 -7.26 2.25 1.54
N ILE A 181 -7.51 1.39 0.55
CA ILE A 181 -6.47 0.54 -0.06
C ILE A 181 -6.22 1.06 -1.47
N VAL A 182 -4.98 1.43 -1.74
CA VAL A 182 -4.53 1.91 -3.05
C VAL A 182 -3.56 0.90 -3.66
N ILE A 183 -3.75 0.56 -4.93
CA ILE A 183 -2.90 -0.36 -5.69
C ILE A 183 -2.32 0.39 -6.88
N ASP A 184 -0.99 0.55 -6.90
CA ASP A 184 -0.28 1.20 -8.01
C ASP A 184 0.42 0.16 -8.91
N SER A 185 0.19 0.08 -10.22
CA SER A 185 -0.88 0.69 -11.04
C SER A 185 -1.76 -0.42 -11.62
N ILE A 186 -3.08 -0.30 -11.54
CA ILE A 186 -4.00 -1.32 -12.08
C ILE A 186 -5.18 -0.70 -12.85
N SER A 187 -5.59 -1.34 -13.93
CA SER A 187 -6.86 -1.05 -14.61
C SER A 187 -7.97 -1.98 -14.09
N GLN A 188 -9.23 -1.61 -14.28
CA GLN A 188 -10.36 -2.47 -13.89
C GLN A 188 -10.29 -3.87 -14.54
N SER A 189 -9.97 -3.94 -15.83
CA SER A 189 -9.85 -5.23 -16.54
C SER A 189 -8.67 -6.07 -16.03
N GLN A 190 -7.54 -5.42 -15.68
CA GLN A 190 -6.40 -6.11 -15.08
C GLN A 190 -6.70 -6.62 -13.67
N LEU A 191 -7.46 -5.87 -12.87
CA LEU A 191 -7.90 -6.30 -11.53
C LEU A 191 -8.72 -7.59 -11.60
N ILE A 192 -9.66 -7.66 -12.55
CA ILE A 192 -10.49 -8.86 -12.77
C ILE A 192 -9.62 -10.07 -13.12
N ARG A 193 -8.64 -9.91 -14.01
CA ARG A 193 -7.77 -11.01 -14.45
C ARG A 193 -6.76 -11.45 -13.40
N SER A 194 -6.07 -10.50 -12.77
CA SER A 194 -4.92 -10.78 -11.90
C SER A 194 -5.30 -11.02 -10.44
N MET A 195 -6.46 -10.51 -10.01
CA MET A 195 -6.93 -10.63 -8.63
C MET A 195 -8.39 -11.14 -8.54
N PRO A 196 -8.76 -12.22 -9.25
CA PRO A 196 -10.15 -12.69 -9.30
C PRO A 196 -10.69 -13.08 -7.92
N LYS A 197 -9.84 -13.65 -7.06
CA LYS A 197 -10.21 -13.96 -5.66
C LYS A 197 -10.53 -12.70 -4.85
N THR A 198 -9.79 -11.61 -5.06
CA THR A 198 -10.06 -10.32 -4.41
C THR A 198 -11.35 -9.72 -4.91
N VAL A 199 -11.59 -9.73 -6.23
CA VAL A 199 -12.85 -9.22 -6.81
C VAL A 199 -14.05 -10.02 -6.29
N HIS A 200 -13.96 -11.34 -6.27
CA HIS A 200 -15.00 -12.20 -5.70
C HIS A 200 -15.23 -11.89 -4.21
N MET A 201 -14.16 -11.77 -3.43
CA MET A 201 -14.24 -11.42 -2.02
C MET A 201 -14.97 -10.08 -1.80
N LEU A 202 -14.57 -9.03 -2.54
CA LEU A 202 -15.17 -7.70 -2.43
C LEU A 202 -16.67 -7.72 -2.80
N ARG A 203 -17.05 -8.45 -3.85
CA ARG A 203 -18.43 -8.50 -4.33
C ARG A 203 -19.34 -9.35 -3.46
N GLU A 204 -18.92 -10.55 -3.10
CA GLU A 204 -19.80 -11.55 -2.47
C GLU A 204 -19.79 -11.47 -0.95
N TYR A 205 -18.69 -11.03 -0.33
CA TYR A 205 -18.58 -10.98 1.14
C TYR A 205 -18.72 -9.57 1.70
N TYR A 206 -18.21 -8.56 0.98
CA TYR A 206 -18.29 -7.17 1.41
C TYR A 206 -19.37 -6.37 0.66
N GLU A 207 -20.09 -7.02 -0.26
CA GLU A 207 -21.16 -6.39 -1.05
C GLU A 207 -20.72 -5.06 -1.68
N SER A 208 -19.44 -4.99 -2.10
CA SER A 208 -18.83 -3.75 -2.56
C SER A 208 -19.53 -3.23 -3.81
N ILE A 209 -19.69 -1.91 -3.91
CA ILE A 209 -20.27 -1.26 -5.08
C ILE A 209 -19.14 -0.88 -6.06
N PRO A 210 -19.06 -1.53 -7.24
CA PRO A 210 -18.03 -1.19 -8.21
C PRO A 210 -18.38 0.11 -8.94
N PHE A 211 -17.49 1.10 -8.85
CA PHE A 211 -17.59 2.34 -9.62
C PHE A 211 -17.05 2.12 -11.03
N ARG A 212 -17.89 1.58 -11.92
CA ARG A 212 -17.52 1.39 -13.33
C ARG A 212 -17.31 2.74 -14.01
N HIS A 213 -16.42 2.76 -15.00
CA HIS A 213 -16.11 3.97 -15.79
C HIS A 213 -15.57 5.14 -14.95
N LEU A 214 -15.01 4.84 -13.77
CA LEU A 214 -14.28 5.82 -12.98
C LEU A 214 -12.98 6.20 -13.72
N ASN A 215 -12.91 7.45 -14.16
CA ASN A 215 -11.76 7.97 -14.89
C ASN A 215 -10.67 8.47 -13.95
N LYS A 216 -9.42 8.22 -14.33
CA LYS A 216 -8.27 8.84 -13.69
C LYS A 216 -8.17 10.32 -14.08
N ILE A 217 -7.74 11.16 -13.14
CA ILE A 217 -7.52 12.60 -13.30
C ILE A 217 -6.25 12.89 -14.09
N GLY A 218 -5.25 12.01 -13.99
CA GLY A 218 -4.01 12.14 -14.75
C GLY A 218 -3.35 10.80 -15.05
N ILE A 219 -2.32 10.85 -15.90
CA ILE A 219 -1.67 9.63 -16.42
C ILE A 219 -1.00 8.82 -15.30
N ASN A 220 -0.31 9.50 -14.38
CA ASN A 220 0.49 8.91 -13.31
C ASN A 220 -0.24 8.89 -11.97
N SER A 221 0.29 8.18 -10.98
CA SER A 221 -0.30 8.03 -9.64
C SER A 221 -0.46 9.36 -8.91
N ARG A 222 0.53 10.27 -9.03
CA ARG A 222 0.53 11.57 -8.33
C ARG A 222 -0.71 12.43 -8.56
N PRO A 223 -1.10 12.81 -9.79
CA PRO A 223 -2.28 13.65 -9.99
C PRO A 223 -3.57 13.01 -9.45
N ASN A 224 -3.67 11.68 -9.49
CA ASN A 224 -4.82 10.95 -8.95
C ASN A 224 -4.84 10.98 -7.42
N GLY A 225 -3.70 10.68 -6.78
CA GLY A 225 -3.60 10.67 -5.33
C GLY A 225 -3.72 12.07 -4.71
N PHE A 226 -3.20 13.11 -5.36
CA PHE A 226 -3.38 14.49 -4.91
C PHE A 226 -4.87 14.89 -4.91
N ALA A 227 -5.60 14.59 -5.97
CA ALA A 227 -7.01 14.88 -6.03
C ALA A 227 -7.82 14.04 -5.03
N MET A 228 -7.50 12.76 -4.87
CA MET A 228 -8.20 11.87 -3.94
C MET A 228 -7.95 12.21 -2.47
N LEU A 229 -6.69 12.52 -2.11
CA LEU A 229 -6.28 12.64 -0.71
C LEU A 229 -6.17 14.09 -0.22
N LEU A 230 -5.94 15.06 -1.10
CA LEU A 230 -5.86 16.49 -0.77
C LEU A 230 -7.04 17.29 -1.35
N GLY A 231 -7.87 16.68 -2.21
CA GLY A 231 -8.95 17.39 -2.89
C GLY A 231 -8.49 18.44 -3.90
N LYS A 232 -7.23 18.37 -4.35
CA LYS A 232 -6.60 19.35 -5.26
C LYS A 232 -5.95 18.71 -6.48
N THR A 233 -6.06 19.40 -7.61
CA THR A 233 -5.49 18.99 -8.89
C THR A 233 -4.15 19.66 -9.17
N ILE A 234 -3.18 18.90 -9.68
CA ILE A 234 -1.86 19.42 -10.08
C ILE A 234 -1.74 19.64 -11.60
N ASN A 235 -2.67 19.10 -12.38
CA ASN A 235 -2.70 19.21 -13.84
C ASN A 235 -4.01 19.85 -14.26
N SER A 236 -3.93 20.81 -15.18
CA SER A 236 -5.12 21.35 -15.82
C SER A 236 -5.71 20.32 -16.80
N ILE A 237 -7.03 20.26 -16.85
CA ILE A 237 -7.77 19.50 -17.86
C ILE A 237 -8.10 20.48 -18.98
N SER A 238 -7.64 20.19 -20.20
CA SER A 238 -7.93 21.00 -21.37
C SER A 238 -9.43 21.00 -21.67
N LYS A 239 -9.93 22.15 -22.12
CA LYS A 239 -11.28 22.23 -22.70
C LYS A 239 -11.32 21.41 -24.00
N SER A 240 -12.35 20.61 -24.16
CA SER A 240 -12.62 19.81 -25.36
C SER A 240 -14.13 19.77 -25.62
N PRO A 241 -14.61 19.25 -26.76
CA PRO A 241 -16.05 19.04 -26.96
C PRO A 241 -16.71 18.21 -25.84
N MET A 242 -15.94 17.35 -25.16
CA MET A 242 -16.40 16.48 -24.07
C MET A 242 -16.05 16.99 -22.66
N SER A 243 -15.33 18.12 -22.54
CA SER A 243 -14.86 18.65 -21.25
C SER A 243 -14.90 20.17 -21.22
N ARG A 244 -15.50 20.74 -20.17
CA ARG A 244 -15.48 22.21 -19.96
C ARG A 244 -14.08 22.75 -19.65
N GLY A 245 -13.12 21.86 -19.45
CA GLY A 245 -11.80 22.19 -18.92
C GLY A 245 -11.84 22.46 -17.42
N HIS A 246 -10.68 22.37 -16.78
CA HIS A 246 -10.49 22.66 -15.37
C HIS A 246 -9.06 23.15 -15.18
N GLU A 247 -8.87 24.31 -14.56
CA GLU A 247 -7.51 24.75 -14.21
C GLU A 247 -7.00 23.98 -12.99
N ALA A 248 -5.71 23.68 -12.98
CA ALA A 248 -5.06 23.13 -11.81
C ALA A 248 -5.19 24.08 -10.60
N ASP A 249 -5.41 23.49 -9.43
CA ASP A 249 -5.39 24.19 -8.14
C ASP A 249 -3.97 24.69 -7.82
N TYR A 250 -2.95 23.88 -8.11
CA TYR A 250 -1.55 24.28 -7.99
C TYR A 250 -1.05 24.91 -9.28
N LYS A 251 -0.45 26.09 -9.19
CA LYS A 251 -0.06 26.87 -10.37
C LYS A 251 1.30 26.47 -10.96
N ASN A 252 2.15 25.81 -10.17
CA ASN A 252 3.49 25.42 -10.59
C ASN A 252 4.06 24.27 -9.73
N TYR A 253 5.13 23.64 -10.23
CA TYR A 253 5.86 22.57 -9.54
C TYR A 253 6.31 22.95 -8.13
N HIS A 254 6.70 24.20 -7.92
CA HIS A 254 7.21 24.64 -6.64
C HIS A 254 6.13 24.63 -5.54
N GLU A 255 4.87 24.91 -5.87
CA GLU A 255 3.76 24.86 -4.91
C GLU A 255 3.45 23.44 -4.41
N TYR A 256 3.45 22.43 -5.29
CA TYR A 256 3.07 21.06 -4.90
C TYR A 256 4.24 20.11 -4.63
N CYS A 257 5.49 20.53 -4.88
CA CYS A 257 6.64 19.62 -4.83
C CYS A 257 7.88 20.20 -4.12
N SER A 258 8.18 21.49 -4.32
CA SER A 258 9.36 22.13 -3.69
C SER A 258 9.07 22.81 -2.35
N LYS A 259 7.81 22.82 -1.93
CA LYS A 259 7.34 23.30 -0.62
C LYS A 259 6.74 22.16 0.17
N TYR A 260 6.86 22.25 1.49
CA TYR A 260 6.24 21.29 2.39
C TYR A 260 4.73 21.40 2.29
N LEU A 261 4.07 20.24 2.19
CA LEU A 261 2.62 20.14 2.03
C LEU A 261 1.86 20.27 3.36
N ASP A 262 2.52 20.61 4.46
CA ASP A 262 1.92 20.77 5.81
C ASP A 262 0.74 21.74 5.88
N GLY A 263 0.59 22.66 4.91
CA GLY A 263 -0.56 23.57 4.81
C GLY A 263 -1.77 22.97 4.06
N GLU A 264 -1.63 21.77 3.51
CA GLU A 264 -2.67 21.10 2.74
C GLU A 264 -3.66 20.33 3.62
N GLN A 265 -4.89 20.19 3.12
CA GLN A 265 -5.97 19.51 3.80
C GLN A 265 -5.99 18.03 3.43
N PHE A 266 -5.03 17.26 3.96
CA PHE A 266 -5.03 15.82 3.81
C PHE A 266 -6.28 15.20 4.47
N ILE A 267 -6.93 14.28 3.78
CA ILE A 267 -8.17 13.63 4.26
C ILE A 267 -8.01 13.00 5.65
N GLY A 268 -6.83 12.47 5.98
CA GLY A 268 -6.54 11.91 7.30
C GLY A 268 -6.66 12.93 8.43
N PHE A 269 -6.36 14.21 8.19
CA PHE A 269 -6.50 15.26 9.21
C PHE A 269 -7.97 15.44 9.63
N ARG A 270 -8.92 15.34 8.69
CA ARG A 270 -10.35 15.40 9.01
C ARG A 270 -10.79 14.21 9.86
N TYR A 271 -10.31 13.02 9.55
CA TYR A 271 -10.58 11.84 10.38
C TYR A 271 -10.00 12.02 11.80
N GLN A 272 -8.80 12.58 11.93
CA GLN A 272 -8.22 12.89 13.25
C GLN A 272 -9.05 13.90 14.02
N ASP A 273 -9.49 14.99 13.38
CA ASP A 273 -10.36 16.00 13.98
C ASP A 273 -11.71 15.40 14.43
N ASP A 274 -12.21 14.41 13.69
CA ASP A 274 -13.39 13.62 14.02
C ASP A 274 -13.12 12.51 15.07
N GLY A 275 -11.93 12.47 15.68
CA GLY A 275 -11.59 11.55 16.78
C GLY A 275 -11.21 10.13 16.33
N TYR A 276 -10.92 9.91 15.06
CA TYR A 276 -10.36 8.64 14.59
C TYR A 276 -8.87 8.55 14.90
N ILE A 277 -8.41 7.33 15.17
CA ILE A 277 -6.98 7.01 15.16
C ILE A 277 -6.58 6.63 13.74
N THR A 278 -5.64 7.38 13.17
CA THR A 278 -5.26 7.25 11.76
C THR A 278 -3.93 6.53 11.58
N MET A 279 -3.85 5.79 10.48
CA MET A 279 -2.62 5.11 10.07
C MET A 279 -2.41 5.25 8.56
N MET A 280 -1.17 5.51 8.15
CA MET A 280 -0.77 5.46 6.76
C MET A 280 0.50 4.61 6.60
N SER A 281 0.43 3.69 5.64
CA SER A 281 1.54 2.83 5.24
C SER A 281 1.55 2.70 3.72
N GLU A 282 2.73 2.86 3.15
CA GLU A 282 3.02 2.59 1.74
C GLU A 282 4.03 1.44 1.64
N ASP A 283 4.20 0.87 0.47
CA ASP A 283 5.18 -0.18 0.20
C ASP A 283 6.57 0.37 -0.18
N TRP A 284 6.68 1.70 -0.35
CA TRP A 284 7.90 2.37 -0.79
C TRP A 284 8.20 3.66 -0.01
N ALA A 285 9.48 3.95 0.24
CA ALA A 285 9.94 5.16 0.93
C ALA A 285 9.75 6.44 0.10
N LYS A 286 9.64 6.31 -1.23
CA LYS A 286 9.24 7.39 -2.13
C LYS A 286 7.76 7.21 -2.49
N GLY A 287 6.91 7.53 -1.53
CA GLY A 287 5.47 7.49 -1.66
C GLY A 287 4.89 8.60 -2.53
N LEU A 288 3.56 8.71 -2.46
CA LEU A 288 2.76 9.61 -3.30
C LEU A 288 3.22 11.08 -3.26
N PHE A 289 3.55 11.58 -2.07
CA PHE A 289 3.80 13.01 -1.82
C PHE A 289 5.27 13.43 -1.99
N ASN A 290 6.22 12.50 -1.89
CA ASN A 290 7.66 12.77 -1.97
C ASN A 290 8.33 12.21 -3.25
N TRP A 291 7.68 11.30 -3.99
CA TRP A 291 8.10 10.92 -5.34
C TRP A 291 7.69 12.01 -6.34
N GLN A 292 8.47 12.43 -7.35
CA GLN A 292 9.91 12.30 -7.58
C GLN A 292 10.53 13.65 -7.18
N ASN A 293 11.53 13.62 -6.31
CA ASN A 293 12.24 14.81 -5.84
C ASN A 293 11.31 15.88 -5.23
N CYS A 294 10.17 15.45 -4.68
CA CYS A 294 9.30 16.31 -3.89
C CYS A 294 9.66 16.18 -2.42
N ILE A 295 9.54 17.27 -1.68
CA ILE A 295 9.89 17.26 -0.24
C ILE A 295 8.77 16.69 0.65
N GLY A 296 7.56 16.52 0.10
CA GLY A 296 6.42 15.91 0.79
C GLY A 296 5.98 16.69 2.03
N PHE A 297 5.62 15.98 3.09
CA PHE A 297 5.25 16.54 4.39
C PHE A 297 6.44 16.59 5.35
N LYS A 298 6.52 17.66 6.14
CA LYS A 298 7.46 17.78 7.25
C LYS A 298 6.89 17.13 8.51
N LYS A 299 5.63 17.42 8.85
CA LYS A 299 4.94 16.79 9.96
C LYS A 299 4.43 15.40 9.57
N LYS A 300 4.28 14.52 10.56
CA LYS A 300 3.63 13.21 10.34
C LYS A 300 2.18 13.42 9.89
N LEU A 301 1.75 12.62 8.91
CA LEU A 301 0.42 12.71 8.28
C LEU A 301 -0.69 12.06 9.11
N THR A 302 -0.33 11.10 9.95
CA THR A 302 -1.25 10.25 10.69
C THR A 302 -0.70 9.94 12.07
N ASP A 303 -1.53 9.41 12.96
CA ASP A 303 -1.11 9.05 14.33
C ASP A 303 -0.01 8.00 14.29
N HIS A 304 -0.21 6.96 13.48
CA HIS A 304 0.75 5.93 13.16
C HIS A 304 1.26 6.10 11.72
N TYR A 305 2.56 6.33 11.54
CA TYR A 305 3.12 6.61 10.21
C TYR A 305 4.33 5.71 9.93
N MET A 306 4.18 4.81 8.95
CA MET A 306 5.16 3.76 8.65
C MET A 306 6.39 4.26 7.88
N ARG A 307 6.48 5.55 7.54
CA ARG A 307 7.60 6.12 6.77
C ARG A 307 9.00 5.77 7.31
N PRO A 308 9.26 5.79 8.63
CA PRO A 308 10.56 5.39 9.16
C PRO A 308 10.93 3.94 8.84
N PHE A 309 9.94 3.03 8.78
CA PHE A 309 10.18 1.64 8.40
C PHE A 309 10.67 1.56 6.95
N GLN A 310 9.99 2.22 6.02
CA GLN A 310 10.33 2.19 4.60
C GLN A 310 11.73 2.78 4.35
N LEU A 311 11.98 3.98 4.89
CA LEU A 311 13.27 4.66 4.76
C LEU A 311 14.41 3.80 5.32
N GLN A 312 14.22 3.19 6.49
CA GLN A 312 15.27 2.38 7.10
C GLN A 312 15.45 1.03 6.40
N TYR A 313 14.36 0.41 5.94
CA TYR A 313 14.41 -0.85 5.21
C TYR A 313 15.20 -0.70 3.90
N GLU A 314 14.93 0.35 3.13
CA GLU A 314 15.64 0.63 1.87
C GLU A 314 17.10 1.02 2.11
N ALA A 315 17.37 1.89 3.10
CA ALA A 315 18.73 2.27 3.45
C ALA A 315 19.57 1.07 3.91
N SER A 316 18.98 0.13 4.66
CA SER A 316 19.68 -1.04 5.20
C SER A 316 19.83 -2.19 4.20
N SER A 317 18.93 -2.31 3.23
CA SER A 317 18.99 -3.36 2.21
C SER A 317 20.07 -3.12 1.15
N GLY A 318 20.75 -1.96 1.18
CA GLY A 318 21.71 -1.57 0.14
C GLY A 318 21.06 -1.42 -1.24
N ILE A 319 19.72 -1.39 -1.29
CA ILE A 319 18.93 -1.24 -2.50
C ILE A 319 19.10 0.21 -2.92
N ARG A 320 19.96 0.44 -3.91
CA ARG A 320 20.10 1.76 -4.51
C ARG A 320 18.87 2.01 -5.39
N ASP A 321 18.46 3.26 -5.49
CA ASP A 321 17.35 3.72 -6.36
C ASP A 321 17.43 3.14 -7.80
N LYS A 322 18.65 2.97 -8.32
CA LYS A 322 18.93 2.34 -9.62
C LYS A 322 18.65 0.83 -9.68
N ASP A 323 18.82 0.13 -8.57
CA ASP A 323 18.58 -1.30 -8.47
C ASP A 323 17.06 -1.60 -8.35
N ILE A 324 16.28 -0.66 -7.78
CA ILE A 324 14.80 -0.64 -7.85
C ILE A 324 14.36 -0.45 -9.30
N ARG A 325 14.83 0.62 -9.97
CA ARG A 325 14.49 0.90 -11.39
C ARG A 325 14.83 -0.26 -12.32
N ARG A 326 16.00 -0.89 -12.14
CA ARG A 326 16.43 -2.04 -12.94
C ARG A 326 15.63 -3.32 -12.66
N GLY A 327 15.06 -3.45 -11.46
CA GLY A 327 14.08 -4.49 -11.13
C GLY A 327 12.79 -4.32 -11.92
N TYR A 328 12.26 -3.09 -11.99
CA TYR A 328 11.10 -2.76 -12.82
C TYR A 328 11.35 -3.02 -14.30
N GLU A 329 12.50 -2.60 -14.86
CA GLU A 329 12.86 -2.86 -16.27
C GLU A 329 13.01 -4.36 -16.60
N LYS A 330 13.34 -5.19 -15.61
CA LYS A 330 13.45 -6.65 -15.80
C LYS A 330 12.11 -7.38 -15.72
N VAL A 331 11.16 -6.88 -14.93
CA VAL A 331 9.82 -7.49 -14.75
C VAL A 331 8.83 -6.94 -15.77
N PHE A 332 8.97 -5.67 -16.13
CA PHE A 332 8.22 -4.98 -17.16
C PHE A 332 9.23 -4.39 -18.15
N PRO A 333 9.74 -5.18 -19.11
CA PRO A 333 10.52 -4.60 -20.18
C PRO A 333 9.65 -3.56 -20.86
N THR A 334 10.13 -2.31 -20.89
CA THR A 334 9.54 -1.24 -21.70
C THR A 334 9.37 -1.77 -23.12
N VAL A 335 8.13 -1.83 -23.58
CA VAL A 335 7.78 -2.08 -24.98
C VAL A 335 8.10 -0.83 -25.79
#